data_AF-A0A7C7H318-F1
#
_entry.id   AF-A0A7C7H318-F1
#
_cell.length_a   1.000
_cell.length_b   1.000
_cell.length_c   1.000
_cell.angle_alpha   90.00
_cell.angle_beta   90.00
_cell.angle_gamma   90.00
#
_symmetry.space_group_name_H-M   'P 1'
#
loop_
_entity.id
_entity.type
_entity.pdbx_description
1 polymer ?
#
loop_
_entity_poly.entity_id
_entity_poly.type
_entity_poly.pdbx_seq_one_letter_code
_entity_poly.pdbx_strand_id
1 'polypeptide(L)' 'MKKILTVIIAILVLVVLIGFILPEKVKIERSTDINTSADTVFQQVNNIKAWEAWGPWFEKDPDMGSV' A
#
# COMPACT_ATOMS: atom_id res chain seq x y z
N MET A 1 39.51 4.96 -1.96
CA MET A 1 39.11 4.03 -3.05
C MET A 1 38.80 2.63 -2.54
N LYS A 2 39.76 1.85 -2.02
CA LYS A 2 39.50 0.47 -1.51
C LYS A 2 38.40 0.37 -0.45
N LYS A 3 38.38 1.26 0.55
CA LYS A 3 37.34 1.29 1.60
C LYS A 3 35.93 1.54 1.06
N ILE A 4 35.80 2.39 0.05
CA ILE A 4 34.51 2.71 -0.59
C ILE A 4 33.98 1.46 -1.32
N LEU A 5 34.87 0.77 -2.06
CA LEU A 5 34.50 -0.47 -2.74
C LEU A 5 34.07 -1.57 -1.76
N THR A 6 34.76 -1.72 -0.63
CA THR A 6 34.38 -2.68 0.43
C THR A 6 33.01 -2.37 1.00
N VAL A 7 32.70 -1.09 1.28
CA VAL A 7 31.38 -0.67 1.78
C VAL A 7 30.28 -0.96 0.77
N ILE A 8 30.51 -0.65 -0.52
CA ILE A 8 29.54 -0.93 -1.59
C ILE A 8 29.25 -2.44 -1.67
N ILE A 9 30.29 -3.28 -1.63
CA ILE A 9 30.13 -4.74 -1.66
C ILE A 9 29.35 -5.22 -0.42
N ALA A 10 29.66 -4.69 0.75
CA ALA A 10 28.94 -5.05 1.98
C ALA A 10 27.45 -4.69 1.92
N ILE A 11 27.10 -3.52 1.36
CA ILE A 11 25.72 -3.09 1.15
C ILE A 11 25.01 -4.01 0.15
N LEU A 12 25.67 -4.35 -0.97
CA LEU A 12 25.10 -5.28 -1.96
C LEU A 12 24.80 -6.64 -1.36
N VAL A 13 25.73 -7.20 -0.59
CA VAL A 13 25.52 -8.47 0.11
C VAL A 13 24.34 -8.36 1.08
N LEU A 14 24.24 -7.27 1.83
CA LEU A 14 23.14 -7.04 2.76
C LEU A 14 21.78 -6.98 2.06
N VAL A 15 21.69 -6.24 0.95
CA VAL A 15 20.45 -6.14 0.15
C VAL A 15 20.02 -7.51 -0.37
N VAL A 16 20.96 -8.31 -0.88
CA VAL A 16 20.68 -9.67 -1.35
C VAL A 16 20.16 -10.55 -0.20
N LEU A 17 20.83 -10.54 0.94
CA LEU A 17 20.42 -11.32 2.12
C LEU A 17 19.01 -10.93 2.60
N ILE A 18 18.72 -9.63 2.68
CA ILE A 18 17.38 -9.15 3.07
C ILE A 18 16.34 -9.60 2.04
N GLY A 19 16.66 -9.51 0.74
CA GLY A 19 15.76 -9.96 -0.34
C GLY A 19 15.40 -11.44 -0.26
N PHE A 20 16.33 -12.30 0.17
CA PHE A 20 16.07 -13.74 0.38
C PHE A 20 15.18 -14.04 1.59
N ILE A 21 15.17 -13.16 2.60
CA ILE A 21 14.36 -13.33 3.81
C ILE A 21 12.93 -12.78 3.61
N LEU A 22 12.78 -11.80 2.71
CA LEU A 22 11.48 -11.17 2.47
C LEU A 22 10.51 -12.13 1.76
N PRO A 23 9.24 -12.19 2.18
CA PRO A 23 8.24 -13.00 1.52
C PRO A 23 7.96 -12.47 0.12
N GLU A 24 7.99 -13.36 -0.88
CA GLU A 24 7.63 -13.04 -2.27
C GLU A 24 6.18 -12.56 -2.40
N LYS A 25 5.28 -13.07 -1.53
CA LYS A 25 3.85 -12.78 -1.55
C LYS A 25 3.39 -12.30 -0.18
N VAL A 26 2.80 -11.11 -0.14
CA VAL A 26 2.20 -10.52 1.06
C VAL A 26 0.68 -10.48 0.87
N LYS A 27 -0.07 -11.09 1.80
CA LYS A 27 -1.52 -10.95 1.87
C LYS A 27 -1.84 -9.88 2.91
N ILE A 28 -2.57 -8.84 2.52
CA ILE A 28 -3.01 -7.77 3.40
C ILE A 28 -4.51 -7.88 3.57
N GLU A 29 -4.96 -8.04 4.82
CA GLU A 29 -6.38 -8.01 5.18
C GLU A 29 -6.63 -6.85 6.16
N ARG A 30 -7.71 -6.12 5.94
CA ARG A 30 -8.15 -5.02 6.80
C ARG A 30 -9.63 -5.19 7.06
N SER A 31 -10.02 -5.09 8.32
CA SER A 31 -11.41 -5.10 8.76
C SER A 31 -11.69 -3.88 9.63
N THR A 32 -12.94 -3.43 9.59
CA THR A 32 -13.46 -2.37 10.46
C THR A 32 -14.93 -2.65 10.69
N ASP A 33 -15.42 -2.29 11.87
CA ASP A 33 -16.84 -2.36 12.19
C ASP A 33 -17.52 -1.04 11.81
N ILE A 34 -18.65 -1.14 11.12
CA ILE A 34 -19.48 0.01 10.74
C ILE A 34 -20.88 -0.24 11.28
N ASN A 35 -21.35 0.64 12.16
CA ASN A 35 -22.66 0.53 12.80
C ASN A 35 -23.80 0.96 11.85
N THR A 36 -23.98 0.21 10.75
CA THR A 36 -25.04 0.40 9.77
C THR A 36 -25.41 -0.92 9.10
N SER A 37 -26.43 -0.92 8.25
CA SER A 37 -26.85 -2.12 7.51
C SER A 37 -25.82 -2.51 6.44
N ALA A 38 -25.70 -3.82 6.18
CA ALA A 38 -24.82 -4.33 5.13
C ALA A 38 -25.19 -3.78 3.74
N ASP A 39 -26.49 -3.62 3.46
CA ASP A 39 -26.98 -3.06 2.20
C ASP A 39 -26.50 -1.62 2.00
N THR A 40 -26.54 -0.80 3.05
CA THR A 40 -26.03 0.58 3.01
C THR A 40 -24.54 0.62 2.73
N VAL A 41 -23.74 -0.24 3.38
CA VAL A 41 -22.30 -0.33 3.12
C VAL A 41 -22.06 -0.78 1.68
N PHE A 42 -22.76 -1.82 1.23
CA PHE A 42 -22.61 -2.38 -0.12
C PHE A 42 -22.91 -1.33 -1.20
N GLN A 43 -23.98 -0.55 -1.04
CA GLN A 43 -24.33 0.53 -1.97
C GLN A 43 -23.22 1.60 -2.06
N GLN A 44 -22.54 1.91 -0.95
CA GLN A 44 -21.46 2.89 -0.91
C GLN A 44 -20.18 2.37 -1.57
N VAL A 45 -19.80 1.12 -1.34
CA VAL A 45 -18.55 0.55 -1.88
C VAL A 45 -18.69 0.07 -3.33
N ASN A 46 -19.90 -0.33 -3.75
CA ASN A 46 -20.17 -0.79 -5.11
C ASN A 46 -20.42 0.37 -6.10
N ASN A 47 -20.57 1.60 -5.60
CA ASN A 47 -20.75 2.78 -6.44
C ASN A 47 -19.41 3.49 -6.67
N ILE A 48 -18.90 3.43 -7.91
CA ILE A 48 -17.61 4.05 -8.27
C ILE A 48 -17.59 5.56 -8.08
N LYS A 49 -18.72 6.25 -8.21
CA LYS A 49 -18.82 7.70 -7.97
C LYS A 49 -18.73 8.05 -6.49
N ALA A 50 -19.11 7.11 -5.61
CA ALA A 50 -19.01 7.29 -4.17
C ALA A 50 -17.60 6.98 -3.64
N TRP A 51 -16.71 6.47 -4.50
CA TRP A 51 -15.34 6.13 -4.14
C TRP A 51 -14.55 7.34 -3.64
N GLU A 52 -14.83 8.54 -4.12
CA GLU A 52 -14.18 9.77 -3.65
C GLU A 52 -14.36 10.01 -2.15
N ALA A 53 -15.49 9.56 -1.59
CA ALA A 53 -15.81 9.76 -0.18
C ALA A 53 -15.04 8.84 0.78
N TRP A 54 -14.44 7.75 0.29
CA TRP A 54 -13.77 6.76 1.14
C TRP A 54 -12.45 6.22 0.58
N GLY A 55 -12.11 6.57 -0.66
CA GLY A 55 -10.88 6.20 -1.33
C GLY A 55 -9.68 6.91 -0.69
N PRO A 56 -8.58 6.19 -0.39
CA PRO A 56 -7.45 6.74 0.36
C PRO A 56 -6.63 7.79 -0.41
N TRP A 57 -6.93 7.99 -1.69
CA TRP A 57 -6.13 8.79 -2.61
C TRP A 57 -6.63 10.21 -2.76
N PHE A 58 -7.95 10.46 -2.69
CA PHE A 58 -8.50 11.81 -2.83
C PHE A 58 -8.12 12.75 -1.68
N GLU A 59 -7.78 12.20 -0.51
CA GLU A 59 -7.22 12.99 0.60
C GLU A 59 -5.70 13.20 0.44
N LYS A 60 -5.00 12.32 -0.27
CA LYS A 60 -3.53 12.30 -0.36
C LYS A 60 -2.97 12.93 -1.63
N ASP A 61 -3.77 12.98 -2.69
CA ASP A 61 -3.37 13.45 -4.01
C ASP A 61 -4.35 14.55 -4.48
N PRO A 62 -3.94 15.82 -4.42
CA PRO A 62 -4.79 16.94 -4.84
C PRO A 62 -5.03 16.98 -6.35
N ASP A 63 -4.26 16.22 -7.16
CA ASP A 63 -4.41 16.15 -8.62
C ASP A 63 -5.25 14.93 -9.06
N MET A 64 -5.77 14.12 -8.12
CA MET A 64 -6.82 13.15 -8.42
C MET A 64 -8.15 13.89 -8.68
N GLY A 65 -8.28 14.42 -9.88
CA GLY A 65 -9.50 15.04 -10.38
C GLY A 65 -10.66 14.04 -10.45
N SER A 66 -11.82 14.51 -9.99
CA SER A 66 -13.11 13.80 -9.98
C SER A 66 -13.46 13.22 -11.36
N VAL A 67 -13.84 11.95 -11.39
CA VAL A 67 -14.25 11.21 -12.61
C VAL A 67 -15.66 11.55 -13.07
#